data_AF-A0A924TS02-F1
#
_entry.id   AF-A0A924TS02-F1
#
_cell.length_a   1.000
_cell.length_b   1.000
_cell.length_c   1.000
_cell.angle_alpha   90.00
_cell.angle_beta   90.00
_cell.angle_gamma   90.00
#
_symmetry.space_group_name_H-M   'P 1'
#
loop_
_entity.id
_entity.type
_entity.pdbx_description
1 polymer ?
#
loop_
_entity_poly.entity_id
_entity_poly.type
_entity_poly.pdbx_seq_one_letter_code
_entity_poly.pdbx_strand_id
1 'polypeptide(L)' 'SCYPNAGLPNPMAETGFDETPEVTGRMLAEFAQAGFVNLVGGCCGTTPGHIAEIACRVGVYRPRSKVDPLFSPLLTV' A
#
# COMPACT_ATOMS: atom_id res chain seq x y z
N SER A 1 -8.22 -2.61 2.62
CA SER A 1 -6.86 -2.50 3.19
C SER A 1 -5.89 -3.17 2.25
N CYS A 2 -4.61 -2.78 2.23
CA CYS A 2 -3.57 -3.45 1.44
C CYS A 2 -2.25 -3.44 2.22
N TYR A 3 -1.65 -4.61 2.44
CA TYR A 3 -0.37 -4.75 3.14
C TYR A 3 0.46 -5.85 2.45
N PRO A 4 1.15 -5.52 1.35
CA PRO A 4 1.87 -6.51 0.55
C PRO A 4 3.14 -6.98 1.27
N ASN A 5 3.67 -8.11 0.79
CA ASN A 5 5.06 -8.46 1.06
C ASN A 5 6.00 -7.46 0.36
N ALA A 6 7.29 -7.46 0.70
CA ALA A 6 8.33 -6.77 -0.06
C ALA A 6 8.64 -7.54 -1.36
N GLY A 7 7.65 -7.67 -2.24
CA GLY A 7 7.71 -8.44 -3.46
C GLY A 7 7.39 -9.92 -3.27
N LEU A 8 7.61 -10.69 -4.35
CA LEU A 8 7.45 -12.14 -4.29
C LEU A 8 8.61 -12.77 -3.49
N PRO A 9 8.36 -13.85 -2.72
CA PRO A 9 9.44 -14.57 -2.07
C PRO A 9 10.48 -15.02 -3.09
N ASN A 10 11.74 -14.67 -2.84
CA ASN A 10 12.88 -15.02 -3.67
C ASN A 10 14.00 -15.62 -2.80
N PRO A 11 14.27 -16.94 -2.88
CA PRO A 11 15.32 -17.58 -2.10
C PRO A 11 16.74 -17.17 -2.52
N MET A 12 16.90 -16.49 -3.67
CA MET A 12 18.17 -15.94 -4.11
C MET A 12 18.43 -14.52 -3.57
N ALA A 13 17.41 -13.87 -3.00
CA ALA A 13 17.56 -12.57 -2.36
C ALA A 13 18.17 -12.73 -0.97
N GLU A 14 19.04 -11.81 -0.56
CA GLU A 14 19.68 -11.84 0.77
C GLU A 14 18.65 -11.89 1.92
N THR A 15 17.55 -11.17 1.76
CA THR A 15 16.47 -11.06 2.76
C THR A 15 15.33 -12.05 2.51
N GLY A 16 15.38 -12.84 1.42
CA GLY A 16 14.26 -13.63 0.92
C GLY A 16 13.23 -12.83 0.10
N PHE A 17 13.44 -11.52 -0.09
CA PHE A 17 12.52 -10.59 -0.74
C PHE A 17 13.29 -9.46 -1.47
N ASP A 18 12.98 -9.21 -2.75
CA ASP A 18 13.78 -8.27 -3.57
C ASP A 18 13.32 -6.82 -3.50
N GLU A 19 12.08 -6.57 -3.09
CA GLU A 19 11.48 -5.25 -3.26
C GLU A 19 12.02 -4.26 -2.24
N THR A 20 12.36 -3.06 -2.71
CA THR A 20 12.90 -2.00 -1.85
C THR A 20 11.79 -1.13 -1.27
N PRO A 21 12.06 -0.36 -0.20
CA PRO A 21 11.10 0.61 0.34
C PRO A 21 10.47 1.52 -0.71
N GLU A 22 11.27 2.03 -1.64
CA GLU A 22 10.84 2.97 -2.68
C GLU A 22 9.84 2.34 -3.65
N VAL A 23 10.06 1.07 -4.01
CA VAL A 23 9.18 0.34 -4.93
C VAL A 23 7.84 0.03 -4.25
N THR A 24 7.87 -0.50 -3.02
CA THR A 24 6.64 -0.81 -2.26
C THR A 24 5.84 0.46 -1.96
N GLY A 25 6.52 1.51 -1.52
CA GLY A 25 5.89 2.80 -1.25
C GLY A 25 5.24 3.41 -2.49
N ARG A 26 5.90 3.36 -3.65
CA ARG A 26 5.33 3.84 -4.92
C ARG A 26 4.05 3.09 -5.29
N MET A 27 4.06 1.76 -5.25
CA MET A 27 2.88 0.96 -5.62
C MET A 27 1.70 1.21 -4.68
N LEU A 28 1.93 1.34 -3.37
CA LEU A 28 0.87 1.67 -2.43
C LEU A 28 0.36 3.11 -2.60
N ALA A 29 1.20 4.04 -3.03
CA ALA A 29 0.78 5.40 -3.38
C ALA A 29 -0.16 5.43 -4.59
N GLU A 30 0.09 4.60 -5.62
CA GLU A 30 -0.82 4.46 -6.76
C GLU A 30 -2.21 3.95 -6.32
N PHE A 31 -2.25 3.00 -5.37
CA PHE A 31 -3.51 2.49 -4.82
C PHE A 31 -4.24 3.55 -3.98
N ALA A 32 -3.50 4.34 -3.21
CA ALA A 32 -4.05 5.44 -2.43
C ALA A 32 -4.60 6.56 -3.33
N GLN A 33 -3.86 6.93 -4.37
CA GLN A 33 -4.27 7.91 -5.38
C GLN A 33 -5.55 7.49 -6.10
N ALA A 34 -5.69 6.20 -6.41
CA ALA A 34 -6.89 5.65 -7.03
C ALA A 34 -8.09 5.54 -6.07
N GLY A 35 -7.92 5.81 -4.78
CA GLY A 35 -8.97 5.73 -3.77
C GLY A 35 -9.36 4.29 -3.38
N PHE A 36 -8.51 3.31 -3.68
CA PHE A 36 -8.81 1.89 -3.44
C PHE A 36 -8.57 1.44 -2.00
N VAL A 37 -7.79 2.19 -1.23
CA VAL A 37 -7.34 1.80 0.11
C VAL A 37 -7.67 2.87 1.16
N ASN A 38 -8.10 2.41 2.33
CA ASN A 38 -8.25 3.23 3.54
C ASN A 38 -7.20 2.94 4.60
N LEU A 39 -6.51 1.81 4.46
CA LEU A 39 -5.50 1.32 5.38
C LEU A 39 -4.43 0.62 4.56
N VAL A 40 -3.18 1.01 4.79
CA VAL A 40 -2.00 0.42 4.15
C VAL A 40 -0.96 0.01 5.19
N GLY A 41 -0.11 -0.95 4.84
CA GLY A 41 0.97 -1.42 5.70
C GLY A 41 1.91 -2.35 4.94
N GLY A 42 2.64 -3.20 5.67
CA GLY A 42 3.52 -4.21 5.11
C GLY A 42 3.32 -5.58 5.75
N CYS A 43 3.68 -6.63 5.02
CA CYS A 43 3.67 -8.03 5.46
C CYS A 43 5.10 -8.60 5.45
N CYS A 44 5.31 -9.82 4.95
CA CYS A 44 6.62 -10.48 4.96
C CYS A 44 7.66 -9.70 4.13
N GLY A 45 8.89 -9.64 4.62
CA GLY A 45 9.99 -8.93 3.97
C GLY A 45 9.99 -7.41 4.16
N THR A 46 8.87 -6.81 4.59
CA THR A 46 8.83 -5.36 4.85
C THR A 46 9.59 -5.01 6.13
N THR A 47 10.23 -3.84 6.12
CA THR A 47 11.07 -3.33 7.21
C THR A 47 10.57 -1.96 7.69
N PRO A 48 11.09 -1.39 8.80
CA PRO A 48 10.76 -0.02 9.19
C PRO A 48 11.03 1.01 8.07
N GLY A 49 12.04 0.78 7.22
CA GLY A 49 12.30 1.60 6.03
C GLY A 49 11.14 1.57 5.03
N HIS A 50 10.55 0.40 4.79
CA HIS A 50 9.35 0.27 3.96
C HIS A 50 8.18 1.05 4.57
N ILE A 51 7.92 0.89 5.86
CA ILE A 51 6.80 1.59 6.52
C ILE A 51 6.97 3.11 6.48
N ALA A 52 8.20 3.61 6.67
CA ALA A 52 8.50 5.04 6.56
C ALA A 52 8.22 5.58 5.15
N GLU A 53 8.65 4.85 4.11
CA GLU A 53 8.44 5.26 2.72
C GLU A 53 6.96 5.19 2.31
N ILE A 54 6.24 4.15 2.76
CA ILE A 54 4.79 4.04 2.60
C ILE A 54 4.10 5.24 3.24
N ALA A 55 4.43 5.57 4.50
CA ALA A 55 3.84 6.70 5.21
C ALA A 55 4.13 8.03 4.52
N CYS A 56 5.37 8.24 4.07
CA CYS A 56 5.81 9.43 3.34
C CYS A 56 4.97 9.64 2.07
N ARG A 57 4.82 8.61 1.24
CA ARG A 57 4.12 8.73 -0.05
C ARG A 57 2.61 8.70 0.07
N VAL A 58 2.05 7.87 0.95
CA VAL A 58 0.61 7.69 1.08
C VAL A 58 -0.03 8.82 1.91
N GLY A 59 0.71 9.42 2.84
CA GLY A 59 0.19 10.42 3.79
C GLY A 59 -0.40 11.69 3.16
N VAL A 60 -0.15 11.94 1.88
CA VAL A 60 -0.73 13.08 1.14
C VAL A 60 -2.16 12.82 0.64
N TYR A 61 -2.60 11.56 0.62
CA TYR A 61 -3.91 11.17 0.12
C TYR A 61 -4.92 11.01 1.25
N ARG A 62 -6.16 11.44 1.00
CA ARG A 62 -7.26 11.27 1.95
C ARG A 62 -7.86 9.86 1.81
N PRO A 63 -8.09 9.12 2.91
CA PRO A 63 -8.85 7.88 2.88
C PRO A 63 -10.26 8.09 2.32
N ARG A 64 -10.74 7.11 1.56
CA ARG A 64 -12.09 7.11 0.99
C ARG A 64 -13.16 7.10 2.07
N SER A 65 -14.22 7.87 1.83
CA SER A 65 -15.42 7.96 2.66
C SER A 65 -16.58 7.13 2.11
N LYS A 66 -17.62 6.89 2.93
CA LYS A 66 -18.85 6.20 2.48
C LYS A 66 -19.68 7.03 1.49
N VAL A 67 -19.52 8.35 1.51
CA VAL A 67 -20.27 9.29 0.67
C VAL A 67 -19.51 9.64 -0.61
N ASP A 68 -18.37 8.99 -0.88
CA ASP A 68 -17.61 9.25 -2.10
C ASP A 68 -18.43 8.89 -3.35
N PRO A 69 -18.56 9.80 -4.34
CA PRO A 69 -19.40 9.60 -5.51
C PRO A 69 -19.08 8.33 -6.30
N LEU A 70 -17.80 7.94 -6.33
CA LEU A 70 -17.32 6.71 -6.99
C LEU A 70 -17.91 5.42 -6.38
N PHE A 71 -18.27 5.43 -5.11
CA PHE A 71 -18.65 4.22 -4.37
C PHE A 71 -20.02 4.31 -3.72
N SER A 72 -20.60 5.51 -3.61
CA SER A 72 -21.94 5.72 -3.06
C SER A 72 -23.01 4.85 -3.74
N PRO A 73 -23.01 4.65 -5.09
CA PRO A 73 -23.99 3.78 -5.75
C PRO A 73 -23.83 2.29 -5.43
N LEU A 74 -22.64 1.86 -4.98
CA LEU A 74 -22.35 0.45 -4.64
C LEU A 74 -22.75 0.10 -3.20
N LEU A 75 -23.04 1.09 -2.36
CA LEU A 75 -23.34 0.92 -0.94
C LEU A 75 -24.84 1.07 -0.61
N THR A 76 -25.67 1.48 -1.57
CA THR A 76 -27.13 1.65 -1.43
C THR A 76 -27.90 0.35 -1.70
N VAL A 77 -27.53 -0.73 -1.02
CA VAL A 77 -28.26 -2.01 -1.03
C VAL A 77 -29.32 -2.04 0.06
#